data_AF-A0A814C0H0-F1
#
_entry.id   AF-A0A814C0H0-F1
#
_cell.length_a   1.000
_cell.length_b   1.000
_cell.length_c   1.000
_cell.angle_alpha   90.00
_cell.angle_beta   90.00
_cell.angle_gamma   90.00
#
_symmetry.space_group_name_H-M   'P 1'
#
loop_
_entity.id
_entity.type
_entity.pdbx_description
1 polymer ?
#
loop_
_entity_poly.entity_id
_entity_poly.type
_entity_poly.pdbx_seq_one_letter_code
_entity_poly.pdbx_strand_id
1 'polypeptide(L)'
;MFIDGKHIYNEIIVHMPRLHTFKDLDQSIDHLSKDDILQTFSNNIYHQVDSLMVYNDTSQSGISNNLSSNDNQVYSTVIEFPYLTSLNLIFVHYHYLEKFLNDKKTHLPCLARLGVCYDKLIIVTKRFTNGRTRLNCMKVKELYIGYDINIDSEDFHSYFRLL
;
A
#
# COMPACT_ATOMS: atom_id res chain seq x y z
N MET A 1 -17.25 12.68 -6.53
CA MET A 1 -16.54 12.73 -7.84
C MET A 1 -15.27 11.89 -7.72
N PHE A 2 -15.03 10.93 -8.61
CA PHE A 2 -13.94 9.95 -8.48
C PHE A 2 -12.60 10.55 -8.90
N ILE A 3 -11.61 10.52 -8.01
CA ILE A 3 -10.27 10.97 -8.34
C ILE A 3 -9.51 9.81 -8.98
N ASP A 4 -9.02 10.03 -10.20
CA ASP A 4 -8.15 9.09 -10.90
C ASP A 4 -6.90 8.82 -10.05
N GLY A 5 -6.72 7.56 -9.65
CA GLY A 5 -5.58 7.11 -8.85
C GLY A 5 -4.23 7.48 -9.48
N LYS A 6 -4.17 7.76 -10.78
CA LYS A 6 -2.94 8.20 -11.47
C LYS A 6 -2.41 9.55 -11.00
N HIS A 7 -3.28 10.52 -10.67
CA HIS A 7 -2.86 11.88 -10.28
C HIS A 7 -2.52 12.00 -8.80
N ILE A 8 -3.25 11.26 -7.95
CA ILE A 8 -2.98 11.28 -6.51
C ILE A 8 -1.66 10.55 -6.19
N TYR A 9 -1.24 9.56 -6.99
CA TYR A 9 -0.17 8.63 -6.60
C TYR A 9 1.25 9.22 -6.48
N ASN A 10 1.61 10.20 -7.32
CA ASN A 10 2.92 10.83 -7.24
C ASN A 10 3.01 11.85 -6.10
N GLU A 11 1.91 12.54 -5.79
CA GLU A 11 1.86 13.49 -4.68
C GLU A 11 1.63 12.77 -3.33
N ILE A 12 0.87 11.67 -3.33
CA ILE A 12 0.64 10.82 -2.16
C ILE A 12 1.93 10.22 -1.63
N ILE A 13 2.76 9.61 -2.48
CA ILE A 13 3.93 8.89 -1.98
C ILE A 13 5.01 9.84 -1.45
N VAL A 14 5.08 11.05 -2.01
CA VAL A 14 6.01 12.09 -1.54
C VAL A 14 5.53 12.74 -0.23
N HIS A 15 4.22 12.70 0.06
CA HIS A 15 3.62 13.44 1.18
C HIS A 15 2.90 12.58 2.26
N MET A 16 2.71 11.27 2.10
CA MET A 16 1.88 10.41 2.98
C MET A 16 2.61 9.44 3.93
N PRO A 17 3.46 9.88 4.88
CA PRO A 17 3.61 9.11 6.14
C PRO A 17 2.42 9.31 7.11
N ARG A 18 1.40 10.12 6.76
CA ARG A 18 0.57 10.86 7.74
C ARG A 18 -0.95 10.82 7.53
N LEU A 19 -1.53 9.78 6.92
CA LEU A 19 -2.99 9.73 6.72
C LEU A 19 -3.72 8.66 7.55
N HIS A 20 -4.72 9.12 8.31
CA HIS A 20 -5.71 8.33 9.02
C HIS A 20 -6.88 8.04 8.09
N THR A 21 -7.13 6.76 7.75
CA THR A 21 -8.42 6.24 7.22
C THR A 21 -9.17 7.11 6.20
N PHE A 22 -9.11 6.76 4.90
CA PHE A 22 -10.11 7.24 3.93
C PHE A 22 -11.44 6.50 4.12
N LYS A 23 -12.33 7.07 4.92
CA LYS A 23 -13.78 6.95 4.75
C LYS A 23 -14.31 8.38 4.63
N ASP A 24 -15.04 8.67 3.57
CA ASP A 24 -15.72 9.94 3.27
C ASP A 24 -14.86 11.09 2.72
N LEU A 25 -14.35 10.94 1.49
CA LEU A 25 -13.87 12.06 0.66
C LEU A 25 -14.63 12.08 -0.67
N ASP A 26 -15.89 12.51 -0.64
CA ASP A 26 -16.71 12.57 -1.86
C ASP A 26 -16.85 13.98 -2.47
N GLN A 27 -16.51 15.10 -1.77
CA GLN A 27 -16.93 16.42 -2.29
C GLN A 27 -15.98 17.65 -2.14
N SER A 28 -14.72 17.58 -1.67
CA SER A 28 -13.97 18.83 -1.38
C SER A 28 -12.52 18.97 -1.86
N ILE A 29 -12.01 18.14 -2.77
CA ILE A 29 -10.57 18.19 -3.15
C ILE A 29 -10.26 19.14 -4.33
N ASP A 30 -11.26 19.66 -5.04
CA ASP A 30 -11.02 20.40 -6.29
C ASP A 30 -10.26 21.74 -6.15
N HIS A 31 -9.93 22.17 -4.92
CA HIS A 31 -9.29 23.46 -4.64
C HIS A 31 -8.11 23.41 -3.67
N LEU A 32 -7.56 22.24 -3.33
CA LEU A 32 -6.37 22.19 -2.46
C LEU A 32 -5.12 22.58 -3.26
N SER A 33 -4.49 23.69 -2.89
CA SER A 33 -3.20 24.08 -3.46
C SER A 33 -2.09 23.17 -2.93
N LYS A 34 -0.97 23.11 -3.65
CA LYS A 34 0.24 22.38 -3.22
C LYS A 34 0.72 22.84 -1.84
N ASP A 35 0.53 24.12 -1.52
CA ASP A 35 0.91 24.69 -0.23
C ASP A 35 -0.07 24.29 0.87
N ASP A 36 -1.38 24.14 0.59
CA ASP A 36 -2.36 23.62 1.56
C ASP A 36 -2.04 22.17 1.93
N ILE A 37 -1.63 21.37 0.95
CA ILE A 37 -1.17 19.99 1.15
C ILE A 37 0.06 20.00 2.08
N LEU A 38 1.09 20.79 1.76
CA LEU A 38 2.33 20.88 2.54
C LEU A 38 2.09 21.43 3.96
N GLN A 39 1.23 22.44 4.11
CA GLN A 39 0.91 23.06 5.40
C GLN A 39 0.15 22.09 6.31
N THR A 40 -0.77 21.31 5.74
CA THR A 40 -1.47 20.22 6.44
C THR A 40 -0.49 19.17 6.97
N PHE A 41 0.68 19.01 6.35
CA PHE A 41 1.76 18.11 6.76
C PHE A 41 2.83 18.72 7.66
N SER A 42 2.86 20.04 7.88
CA SER A 42 3.97 20.67 8.62
C SER A 42 3.70 20.83 10.11
N ASN A 43 2.43 20.81 10.54
CA ASN A 43 2.05 21.41 11.83
C ASN A 43 1.13 20.59 12.75
N ASN A 44 0.96 19.28 12.55
CA ASN A 44 0.14 18.48 13.45
C ASN A 44 0.93 17.39 14.18
N ILE A 45 0.67 17.25 15.48
CA ILE A 45 0.86 15.99 16.19
C ILE A 45 -0.21 15.07 15.63
N TYR A 46 0.15 14.27 14.62
CA TYR A 46 -0.80 13.34 14.03
C TYR A 46 -1.14 12.26 15.06
N HIS A 47 -2.41 11.88 15.07
CA HIS A 47 -2.84 10.70 15.78
C HIS A 47 -2.10 9.47 15.22
N GLN A 48 -2.34 8.31 15.80
CA GLN A 48 -1.69 7.06 15.41
C GLN A 48 -2.50 6.38 14.28
N VAL A 49 -1.93 6.25 13.07
CA VAL A 49 -2.66 5.61 11.94
C VAL A 49 -2.58 4.12 12.19
N ASP A 50 -3.64 3.53 12.68
CA ASP A 50 -3.73 2.11 12.98
C ASP A 50 -4.22 1.29 11.78
N SER A 51 -5.05 1.88 10.92
CA SER A 51 -5.66 1.22 9.76
C SER A 51 -5.63 2.08 8.50
N LEU A 52 -5.23 1.47 7.38
CA LEU A 52 -5.23 2.07 6.05
C LEU A 52 -6.00 1.17 5.08
N MET A 53 -6.97 1.75 4.39
CA MET A 53 -7.68 1.11 3.28
C MET A 53 -7.37 1.90 2.01
N VAL A 54 -6.86 1.20 0.99
CA VAL A 54 -6.66 1.76 -0.34
C VAL A 54 -7.65 1.07 -1.25
N TYR A 55 -8.56 1.85 -1.83
CA TYR A 55 -9.56 1.36 -2.77
C TYR A 55 -9.37 2.06 -4.11
N ASN A 56 -9.52 1.30 -5.19
CA ASN A 56 -9.59 1.88 -6.52
C ASN A 56 -10.74 1.25 -7.28
N ASP A 57 -11.82 2.02 -7.44
CA ASP A 57 -13.08 1.56 -8.07
C ASP A 57 -12.95 1.40 -9.58
N THR A 58 -11.98 2.10 -10.19
CA THR A 58 -11.81 2.09 -11.63
C THR A 58 -10.92 0.93 -12.05
N SER A 59 -11.46 0.05 -12.90
CA SER A 59 -10.68 -0.99 -13.59
C SER A 59 -9.55 -0.31 -14.36
N GLN A 60 -8.31 -0.44 -13.88
CA GLN A 60 -7.11 0.16 -14.50
C GLN A 60 -6.70 -0.55 -15.80
N SER A 61 -7.65 -1.06 -16.58
CA SER A 61 -7.40 -1.73 -17.86
C SER A 61 -6.70 -0.83 -18.89
N GLY A 62 -6.63 0.48 -18.65
CA GLY A 62 -5.92 1.46 -19.48
C GLY A 62 -4.60 2.00 -18.91
N ILE A 63 -4.13 1.56 -17.73
CA ILE A 63 -2.77 1.91 -17.28
C ILE A 63 -1.80 1.05 -18.07
N SER A 64 -1.38 1.56 -19.23
CA SER A 64 -0.29 0.97 -19.99
C SER A 64 0.94 0.81 -19.09
N ASN A 65 1.70 -0.25 -19.31
CA ASN A 65 2.95 -0.62 -18.63
C ASN A 65 4.06 0.46 -18.64
N ASN A 66 3.76 1.70 -19.02
CA ASN A 66 4.67 2.84 -19.08
C ASN A 66 5.13 3.33 -17.70
N LEU A 67 4.66 2.73 -16.60
CA LEU A 67 5.30 2.86 -15.29
C LEU A 67 6.59 2.03 -15.18
N SER A 68 7.00 1.32 -16.24
CA SER A 68 8.30 0.66 -16.30
C SER A 68 9.44 1.69 -16.30
N SER A 69 10.20 1.67 -15.20
CA SER A 69 11.67 1.83 -15.20
C SER A 69 12.27 3.20 -15.55
N ASN A 70 11.67 4.29 -15.07
CA ASN A 70 12.46 5.50 -14.73
C ASN A 70 12.82 5.56 -13.24
N ASP A 71 13.07 4.40 -12.62
CA ASP A 71 13.55 4.23 -11.24
C ASP A 71 14.97 4.79 -10.99
N ASN A 72 15.55 5.50 -11.97
CA ASN A 72 16.85 6.18 -11.83
C ASN A 72 16.75 7.54 -11.11
N GLN A 73 15.56 8.01 -10.74
CA GLN A 73 15.40 9.30 -10.09
C GLN A 73 15.36 9.16 -8.55
N VAL A 74 16.58 9.05 -8.00
CA VAL A 74 17.09 9.68 -6.77
C VAL A 74 16.01 10.31 -5.88
N TYR A 75 15.34 9.51 -5.03
CA TYR A 75 14.96 9.82 -3.64
C TYR A 75 14.63 8.49 -2.95
N SER A 76 15.66 7.74 -2.53
CA SER A 76 15.54 6.44 -1.86
C SER A 76 15.20 6.58 -0.38
N THR A 77 14.22 7.42 -0.04
CA THR A 77 13.77 7.50 1.36
C THR A 77 12.77 6.37 1.58
N VAL A 78 13.12 5.43 2.45
CA VAL A 78 12.20 4.40 2.92
C VAL A 78 11.11 5.09 3.74
N ILE A 79 9.85 4.88 3.38
CA ILE A 79 8.72 5.43 4.14
C ILE A 79 8.40 4.47 5.28
N GLU A 80 8.34 4.96 6.51
CA GLU A 80 7.97 4.15 7.67
C GLU A 80 6.56 4.48 8.14
N PHE A 81 5.77 3.44 8.40
CA PHE A 81 4.47 3.53 9.05
C PHE A 81 4.55 2.82 10.41
N PRO A 82 5.08 3.48 11.44
CA PRO A 82 5.47 2.83 12.69
C PRO A 82 4.30 2.22 13.46
N TYR A 83 3.08 2.68 13.19
CA TYR A 83 1.90 2.30 13.95
C TYR A 83 0.80 1.63 13.12
N LEU A 84 1.02 1.43 11.83
CA LEU A 84 0.03 0.82 10.96
C LEU A 84 -0.12 -0.66 11.31
N THR A 85 -1.27 -1.01 11.89
CA THR A 85 -1.60 -2.38 12.30
C THR A 85 -2.41 -3.14 11.25
N SER A 86 -3.15 -2.42 10.40
CA SER A 86 -4.06 -2.99 9.41
C SER A 86 -3.89 -2.30 8.06
N LEU A 87 -3.67 -3.08 7.01
CA LEU A 87 -3.53 -2.60 5.63
C LEU A 87 -4.47 -3.39 4.73
N ASN A 88 -5.47 -2.74 4.14
CA ASN A 88 -6.39 -3.36 3.20
C ASN A 88 -6.15 -2.83 1.78
N LEU A 89 -5.77 -3.74 0.90
CA LEU A 89 -5.41 -3.55 -0.51
C LEU A 89 -6.27 -4.43 -1.42
N ILE A 90 -7.45 -4.86 -0.97
CA ILE A 90 -8.40 -5.59 -1.82
C ILE A 90 -8.86 -4.62 -2.92
N PHE A 91 -8.74 -5.04 -4.18
CA PHE A 91 -8.99 -4.25 -5.41
C PHE A 91 -7.92 -3.26 -5.89
N VAL A 92 -6.78 -3.09 -5.20
CA VAL A 92 -5.71 -2.20 -5.72
C VAL A 92 -4.89 -2.83 -6.84
N HIS A 93 -4.23 -2.03 -7.67
CA HIS A 93 -3.28 -2.55 -8.65
C HIS A 93 -2.01 -3.11 -7.97
N TYR A 94 -1.43 -4.19 -8.51
CA TYR A 94 -0.32 -4.90 -7.86
C TYR A 94 0.93 -4.01 -7.61
N HIS A 95 1.13 -2.94 -8.38
CA HIS A 95 2.20 -1.96 -8.12
C HIS A 95 2.08 -1.27 -6.75
N TYR A 96 0.86 -1.04 -6.25
CA TYR A 96 0.64 -0.47 -4.92
C TYR A 96 1.05 -1.48 -3.85
N LEU A 97 0.61 -2.72 -4.03
CA LEU A 97 0.98 -3.83 -3.19
C LEU A 97 2.49 -4.04 -3.15
N GLU A 98 3.17 -3.95 -4.30
CA GLU A 98 4.63 -4.03 -4.38
C GLU A 98 5.30 -2.92 -3.60
N LYS A 99 4.81 -1.67 -3.67
CA LYS A 99 5.40 -0.57 -2.91
C LYS A 99 5.27 -0.78 -1.40
N PHE A 100 4.08 -1.10 -0.90
CA PHE A 100 3.84 -1.30 0.53
C PHE A 100 4.56 -2.53 1.08
N LEU A 101 4.58 -3.64 0.35
CA LEU A 101 5.20 -4.87 0.84
C LEU A 101 6.72 -4.88 0.70
N ASN A 102 7.30 -4.12 -0.23
CA ASN A 102 8.75 -4.05 -0.42
C ASN A 102 9.42 -3.28 0.72
N ASP A 103 10.20 -3.98 1.52
CA ASP A 103 10.96 -3.47 2.67
C ASP A 103 11.92 -2.31 2.30
N LYS A 104 12.45 -2.28 1.09
CA LYS A 104 13.31 -1.18 0.62
C LYS A 104 12.54 0.10 0.24
N LYS A 105 11.21 0.03 0.17
CA LYS A 105 10.34 1.16 -0.15
C LYS A 105 9.51 1.57 1.06
N THR A 106 9.05 0.60 1.84
CA THR A 106 8.17 0.84 2.97
C THR A 106 8.48 -0.08 4.15
N HIS A 107 8.58 0.49 5.34
CA HIS A 107 8.70 -0.22 6.61
C HIS A 107 7.37 -0.24 7.35
N LEU A 108 6.87 -1.45 7.64
CA LEU A 108 5.62 -1.69 8.34
C LEU A 108 5.88 -2.49 9.63
N PRO A 109 6.49 -1.90 10.68
CA PRO A 109 6.91 -2.64 11.88
C PRO A 109 5.74 -3.24 12.67
N CYS A 110 4.56 -2.60 12.66
CA CYS A 110 3.39 -3.02 13.44
C CYS A 110 2.30 -3.72 12.62
N LEU A 111 2.52 -3.99 11.33
CA LEU A 111 1.49 -4.58 10.48
C LEU A 111 1.13 -5.98 10.95
N ALA A 112 -0.10 -6.13 11.43
CA ALA A 112 -0.66 -7.38 11.93
C ALA A 112 -1.76 -7.93 11.00
N ARG A 113 -2.47 -7.07 10.26
CA ARG A 113 -3.58 -7.45 9.39
C ARG A 113 -3.34 -7.00 7.96
N LEU A 114 -3.42 -7.92 7.01
CA LEU A 114 -3.27 -7.61 5.58
C LEU A 114 -4.50 -8.09 4.81
N GLY A 115 -5.16 -7.20 4.08
CA GLY A 115 -6.19 -7.55 3.09
C GLY A 115 -5.63 -7.43 1.68
N VAL A 116 -5.72 -8.47 0.86
CA VAL A 116 -5.17 -8.48 -0.50
C VAL A 116 -5.84 -9.51 -1.40
N CYS A 117 -5.81 -9.29 -2.72
CA CYS A 117 -6.18 -10.33 -3.68
C CYS A 117 -5.01 -11.32 -3.88
N TYR A 118 -5.29 -12.62 -3.83
CA TYR A 118 -4.24 -13.66 -3.88
C TYR A 118 -3.43 -13.67 -5.17
N ASP A 119 -4.10 -13.47 -6.31
CA ASP A 119 -3.49 -13.36 -7.63
C ASP A 119 -2.41 -12.26 -7.65
N LYS A 120 -2.72 -11.10 -7.09
CA LYS A 120 -1.79 -9.96 -6.98
C LYS A 120 -0.68 -10.23 -5.98
N LEU A 121 -1.00 -10.92 -4.87
CA LEU A 121 -0.02 -11.32 -3.87
C LEU A 121 1.01 -12.28 -4.45
N ILE A 122 0.58 -13.28 -5.24
CA ILE A 122 1.49 -14.18 -5.97
C ILE A 122 2.42 -13.39 -6.89
N ILE A 123 1.91 -12.43 -7.64
CA ILE A 123 2.71 -11.62 -8.57
C ILE A 123 3.81 -10.86 -7.81
N VAL A 124 3.43 -10.12 -6.76
CA VAL A 124 4.35 -9.27 -5.99
C VAL A 124 5.37 -10.08 -5.20
N THR A 125 4.96 -11.20 -4.62
CA THR A 125 5.86 -12.09 -3.89
C THR A 125 6.67 -13.00 -4.81
N LYS A 126 6.44 -12.96 -6.13
CA LYS A 126 7.01 -13.89 -7.12
C LYS A 126 6.81 -15.34 -6.69
N ARG A 127 5.56 -15.71 -6.40
CA ARG A 127 5.18 -17.01 -5.80
C ARG A 127 5.96 -17.25 -4.49
N PHE A 128 5.94 -16.27 -3.58
CA PHE A 128 6.58 -16.39 -2.27
C PHE A 128 8.10 -16.65 -2.29
N THR A 129 8.81 -16.10 -3.28
CA THR A 129 10.29 -16.17 -3.38
C THR A 129 10.99 -14.80 -3.29
N ASN A 130 10.25 -13.70 -3.40
CA ASN A 130 10.78 -12.33 -3.36
C ASN A 130 11.13 -11.80 -1.94
N GLY A 131 12.36 -12.08 -1.48
CA GLY A 131 12.83 -11.71 -0.13
C GLY A 131 12.58 -10.26 0.31
N ARG A 132 12.46 -9.31 -0.62
CA ARG A 132 12.13 -7.89 -0.31
C ARG A 132 10.73 -7.71 0.27
N THR A 133 9.80 -8.56 -0.12
CA THR A 133 8.42 -8.51 0.38
C THR A 133 8.22 -9.30 1.66
N ARG A 134 9.17 -10.21 1.95
CA ARG A 134 9.08 -11.17 3.04
C ARG A 134 9.06 -10.52 4.42
N LEU A 135 9.91 -9.51 4.66
CA LEU A 135 10.04 -8.88 5.99
C LEU A 135 8.75 -8.22 6.47
N ASN A 136 7.99 -7.59 5.58
CA ASN A 136 6.69 -7.01 5.93
C ASN A 136 5.62 -8.10 6.06
N CYS A 137 5.65 -9.16 5.24
CA CYS A 137 4.68 -10.25 5.31
C CYS A 137 4.81 -11.12 6.58
N MET A 138 6.04 -11.36 7.06
CA MET A 138 6.30 -12.22 8.22
C MET A 138 5.70 -11.72 9.55
N LYS A 139 5.25 -10.45 9.60
CA LYS A 139 4.63 -9.83 10.78
C LYS A 139 3.12 -9.98 10.81
N VAL A 140 2.51 -10.33 9.67
CA VAL A 140 1.07 -10.45 9.49
C VAL A 140 0.55 -11.68 10.26
N LYS A 141 -0.43 -11.44 11.14
CA LYS A 141 -1.14 -12.42 11.97
C LYS A 141 -2.54 -12.72 11.47
N GLU A 142 -3.09 -11.85 10.63
CA GLU A 142 -4.39 -12.05 9.98
C GLU A 142 -4.28 -11.66 8.51
N LEU A 143 -4.58 -12.60 7.61
CA LEU A 143 -4.56 -12.37 6.18
C LEU A 143 -5.96 -12.56 5.60
N TYR A 144 -6.52 -11.48 5.05
CA TYR A 144 -7.80 -11.47 4.38
C TYR A 144 -7.56 -11.58 2.88
N ILE A 145 -7.88 -12.75 2.34
CA ILE A 145 -7.76 -13.03 0.91
C ILE A 145 -9.16 -12.90 0.30
N GLY A 146 -9.29 -12.07 -0.74
CA GLY A 146 -10.60 -11.70 -1.29
C GLY A 146 -11.45 -12.84 -1.89
N TYR A 147 -10.97 -14.08 -1.89
CA TYR A 147 -11.68 -15.25 -2.40
C TYR A 147 -11.29 -16.51 -1.60
N ASP A 148 -12.22 -17.46 -1.49
CA ASP A 148 -11.97 -18.79 -0.93
C ASP A 148 -10.99 -19.56 -1.83
N ILE A 149 -9.71 -19.46 -1.50
CA ILE A 149 -8.64 -20.14 -2.21
C ILE A 149 -8.03 -21.14 -1.25
N ASN A 150 -7.97 -22.40 -1.67
CA ASN A 150 -7.24 -23.42 -0.94
C ASN A 150 -5.74 -23.22 -1.19
N ILE A 151 -5.03 -22.72 -0.19
CA ILE A 151 -3.59 -22.42 -0.28
C ILE A 151 -2.85 -23.58 0.35
N ASP A 152 -2.35 -24.49 -0.48
CA ASP A 152 -1.46 -25.58 -0.07
C ASP A 152 -0.07 -25.32 -0.66
N SER A 153 0.73 -24.52 0.04
CA SER A 153 2.08 -24.16 -0.39
C SER A 153 2.98 -23.94 0.82
N GLU A 154 4.04 -24.73 0.93
CA GLU A 154 5.07 -24.55 1.97
C GLU A 154 5.69 -23.14 1.90
N ASP A 155 5.89 -22.62 0.69
CA ASP A 155 6.44 -21.28 0.48
C ASP A 155 5.53 -20.19 1.07
N PHE A 156 4.21 -20.36 0.98
CA PHE A 156 3.22 -19.44 1.56
C PHE A 156 3.37 -19.38 3.09
N HIS A 157 3.41 -20.52 3.76
CA HIS A 157 3.59 -20.58 5.22
C HIS A 157 4.96 -20.02 5.65
N SER A 158 5.98 -20.18 4.81
CA SER A 158 7.31 -19.59 5.06
C SER A 158 7.31 -18.05 5.01
N TYR A 159 6.33 -17.45 4.33
CA TYR A 159 6.11 -16.01 4.17
C TYR A 159 5.25 -15.40 5.27
N PHE A 160 4.22 -16.15 5.69
CA PHE A 160 3.25 -15.72 6.69
C PHE A 160 3.33 -16.61 7.94
N ARG A 161 4.48 -16.58 8.61
CA ARG A 161 4.79 -17.51 9.72
C ARG A 161 3.91 -17.38 10.96
N LEU A 162 3.11 -16.32 11.06
CA LEU A 162 2.24 -16.06 12.20
C LEU A 162 0.76 -16.38 11.90
N LEU A 163 0.46 -16.89 10.70
CA LEU A 163 -0.85 -17.44 10.31
C LEU A 163 -0.88 -18.94 10.62
#